data_AF-A0A9Q0NT59-F1
#
_entry.id   AF-A0A9Q0NT59-F1
#
_cell.length_a   1.000
_cell.length_b   1.000
_cell.length_c   1.000
_cell.angle_alpha   90.00
_cell.angle_beta   90.00
_cell.angle_gamma   90.00
#
_symmetry.space_group_name_H-M   'P 1'
#
loop_
_entity.id
_entity.type
_entity.pdbx_description
1 polymer ?
#
loop_
_entity_poly.entity_id
_entity_poly.type
_entity_poly.pdbx_seq_one_letter_code
_entity_poly.pdbx_strand_id
1 'polypeptide(L)'
;MRSTATPNLLQPLPPISISPRNPSLLAHNSLSNLPKRTLDITCASKRSPDDYHATLKTLNSRGRRPRKSLGQHYMLNAEINEQLVASANVEEGDLVLEIGPGTGSLTNVLIDAGAIVLAIEKDAHMAALVRERFADTNRFKVLQEDFIKCHIRSHMLSMLESMGSLSEKTRYAKVVANIPFNISTDVIKQLLPMGDIFSEIVLLLQDETALRLVESSLRTSEYRLINIFVNFYSDPEYKFKVPRSNFFPQPNVDAAVVKFKLKQAVDYPAVSSTKSFFSMVNSAFNGKRKMLRKSLQHICTPVEIEEALQNVGCLATGF
;
A
#
# COMPACT_ATOMS: atom_id res chain seq x y z
N MET A 1 -36.61 25.84 46.52
CA MET A 1 -37.80 26.05 45.68
C MET A 1 -37.38 25.79 44.24
N ARG A 2 -37.36 24.52 43.78
CA ARG A 2 -38.40 23.81 43.01
C ARG A 2 -39.04 24.62 41.87
N SER A 3 -38.76 24.23 40.62
CA SER A 3 -39.71 24.00 39.51
C SER A 3 -38.89 23.71 38.23
N THR A 4 -38.46 22.46 38.01
CA THR A 4 -39.05 21.42 37.12
C THR A 4 -38.84 21.63 35.62
N ALA A 5 -38.11 20.68 35.04
CA ALA A 5 -37.93 20.42 33.61
C ALA A 5 -39.17 19.73 32.99
N THR A 6 -39.32 19.77 31.66
CA THR A 6 -39.73 18.64 30.80
C THR A 6 -39.62 18.99 29.30
N PRO A 7 -39.53 17.97 28.41
CA PRO A 7 -38.83 18.05 27.12
C PRO A 7 -39.75 18.14 25.88
N ASN A 8 -39.20 18.61 24.76
CA ASN A 8 -39.86 18.59 23.45
C ASN A 8 -39.87 17.18 22.84
N LEU A 9 -41.08 16.64 22.64
CA LEU A 9 -41.37 15.39 21.94
C LEU A 9 -41.36 15.59 20.41
N LEU A 10 -40.83 14.58 19.72
CA LEU A 10 -40.89 14.38 18.26
C LEU A 10 -42.34 14.28 17.76
N GLN A 11 -42.65 14.93 16.64
CA GLN A 11 -43.86 14.71 15.86
C GLN A 11 -43.69 13.52 14.90
N PRO A 12 -44.68 12.61 14.77
CA PRO A 12 -44.63 11.51 13.82
C PRO A 12 -45.05 11.92 12.39
N LEU A 13 -44.34 11.37 11.40
CA LEU A 13 -44.63 11.49 9.97
C LEU A 13 -45.89 10.69 9.57
N PRO A 14 -46.64 11.13 8.53
CA PRO A 14 -47.86 10.45 8.07
C PRO A 14 -47.55 9.17 7.26
N PRO A 15 -48.47 8.19 7.22
CA PRO A 15 -48.26 6.90 6.58
C PRO A 15 -48.33 6.98 5.04
N ILE A 16 -47.37 6.34 4.38
CA ILE A 16 -47.35 6.17 2.91
C ILE A 16 -48.20 4.94 2.54
N SER A 17 -49.18 5.16 1.66
CA SER A 17 -50.09 4.17 1.10
C SER A 17 -49.38 3.23 0.11
N ILE A 18 -49.56 1.93 0.31
CA ILE A 18 -49.14 0.85 -0.61
C ILE A 18 -50.34 0.48 -1.46
N SER A 19 -50.25 0.65 -2.79
CA SER A 19 -51.20 0.10 -3.75
C SER A 19 -50.53 -0.97 -4.63
N PRO A 20 -51.09 -2.19 -4.72
CA PRO A 20 -50.56 -3.23 -5.60
C PRO A 20 -51.18 -3.13 -6.99
N ARG A 21 -50.41 -3.38 -8.05
CA ARG A 21 -51.00 -3.78 -9.34
C ARG A 21 -50.11 -4.74 -10.11
N ASN A 22 -50.79 -5.78 -10.58
CA ASN A 22 -50.35 -7.05 -11.15
C ASN A 22 -49.84 -6.95 -12.61
N PRO A 23 -49.21 -8.03 -13.13
CA PRO A 23 -48.51 -8.06 -14.41
C PRO A 23 -49.45 -8.37 -15.59
N SER A 24 -49.10 -7.89 -16.79
CA SER A 24 -49.75 -8.31 -18.05
C SER A 24 -48.72 -8.69 -19.11
N LEU A 25 -48.87 -9.91 -19.62
CA LEU A 25 -48.20 -10.54 -20.76
C LEU A 25 -48.92 -10.22 -22.09
N LEU A 26 -48.24 -10.58 -23.20
CA LEU A 26 -48.66 -10.69 -24.62
C LEU A 26 -48.38 -9.43 -25.48
N ALA A 27 -47.91 -9.48 -26.73
CA ALA A 27 -47.43 -10.52 -27.64
C ALA A 27 -46.80 -9.84 -28.89
N HIS A 28 -45.99 -10.60 -29.63
CA HIS A 28 -45.62 -10.52 -31.06
C HIS A 28 -45.88 -9.25 -31.89
N ASN A 29 -44.82 -8.77 -32.56
CA ASN A 29 -44.87 -8.47 -34.00
C ASN A 29 -43.47 -8.52 -34.65
N SER A 30 -43.38 -9.25 -35.77
CA SER A 30 -42.25 -9.35 -36.69
C SER A 30 -42.35 -8.31 -37.81
N LEU A 31 -41.23 -8.16 -38.55
CA LEU A 31 -40.96 -7.43 -39.82
C LEU A 31 -40.14 -6.15 -39.60
N SER A 32 -39.09 -5.81 -40.35
CA SER A 32 -38.18 -6.52 -41.26
C SER A 32 -37.13 -5.49 -41.72
N ASN A 33 -35.87 -5.93 -41.90
CA ASN A 33 -34.84 -5.40 -42.80
C ASN A 33 -34.31 -3.96 -42.62
N LEU A 34 -33.10 -3.84 -42.04
CA LEU A 34 -32.05 -2.87 -42.38
C LEU A 34 -30.66 -3.51 -42.07
N PRO A 35 -29.63 -3.32 -42.91
CA PRO A 35 -28.38 -4.09 -42.82
C PRO A 35 -27.50 -3.55 -41.68
N LYS A 36 -27.33 -4.34 -40.62
CA LYS A 36 -26.29 -4.09 -39.62
C LYS A 36 -24.96 -4.53 -40.21
N ARG A 37 -24.07 -3.58 -40.46
CA ARG A 37 -22.63 -3.85 -40.59
C ARG A 37 -22.18 -4.55 -39.31
N THR A 38 -21.88 -5.83 -39.40
CA THR A 38 -21.20 -6.59 -38.36
C THR A 38 -19.77 -6.06 -38.29
N LEU A 39 -19.51 -5.16 -37.36
CA LEU A 39 -18.17 -5.04 -36.80
C LEU A 39 -18.04 -6.25 -35.87
N ASP A 40 -17.30 -7.26 -36.33
CA ASP A 40 -16.86 -8.35 -35.47
C ASP A 40 -15.98 -7.77 -34.38
N ILE A 41 -16.60 -7.35 -33.28
CA ILE A 41 -15.93 -7.24 -32.01
C ILE A 41 -15.77 -8.68 -31.55
N THR A 42 -14.60 -9.24 -31.85
CA THR A 42 -14.13 -10.49 -31.26
C THR A 42 -14.18 -10.32 -29.75
N CYS A 43 -15.24 -10.85 -29.16
CA CYS A 43 -15.46 -10.88 -27.73
C CYS A 43 -14.22 -11.52 -27.11
N ALA A 44 -13.56 -10.76 -26.24
CA ALA A 44 -12.35 -11.16 -25.53
C ALA A 44 -12.50 -12.60 -25.03
N SER A 45 -11.48 -13.40 -25.32
CA SER A 45 -11.37 -14.77 -24.81
C SER A 45 -11.62 -14.77 -23.31
N LYS A 46 -12.46 -15.68 -22.85
CA LYS A 46 -12.55 -16.07 -21.44
C LYS A 46 -11.14 -16.37 -20.94
N ARG A 47 -10.49 -15.41 -20.26
CA ARG A 47 -9.19 -15.59 -19.62
C ARG A 47 -9.35 -16.65 -18.52
N SER A 48 -8.47 -17.64 -18.51
CA SER A 48 -8.53 -18.72 -17.52
C SER A 48 -8.32 -18.14 -16.12
N PRO A 49 -8.94 -18.72 -15.07
CA PRO A 49 -8.55 -18.41 -13.70
C PRO A 49 -7.03 -18.56 -13.58
N ASP A 50 -6.40 -17.52 -13.05
CA ASP A 50 -4.96 -17.28 -13.00
C ASP A 50 -4.17 -18.59 -12.79
N ASP A 51 -3.26 -18.92 -13.72
CA ASP A 51 -2.58 -20.23 -13.83
C ASP A 51 -1.45 -20.39 -12.78
N TYR A 52 -1.77 -19.98 -11.55
CA TYR A 52 -0.90 -19.93 -10.40
C TYR A 52 -0.37 -21.32 -10.03
N HIS A 53 -1.25 -22.33 -10.05
CA HIS A 53 -0.88 -23.71 -9.83
C HIS A 53 0.04 -24.24 -10.91
N ALA A 54 -0.15 -23.90 -12.19
CA ALA A 54 0.81 -24.31 -13.21
C ALA A 54 2.11 -23.51 -13.14
N THR A 55 2.11 -22.26 -12.68
CA THR A 55 3.34 -21.49 -12.50
C THR A 55 4.21 -22.10 -11.40
N LEU A 56 3.64 -22.44 -10.24
CA LEU A 56 4.35 -23.18 -9.18
C LEU A 56 4.77 -24.59 -9.63
N LYS A 57 3.91 -25.30 -10.37
CA LYS A 57 4.21 -26.61 -10.95
C LYS A 57 5.35 -26.53 -11.96
N THR A 58 5.43 -25.45 -12.74
CA THR A 58 6.49 -25.18 -13.73
C THR A 58 7.80 -24.81 -13.04
N LEU A 59 7.76 -24.03 -11.97
CA LEU A 59 8.95 -23.74 -11.16
C LEU A 59 9.53 -25.04 -10.57
N ASN A 60 8.65 -25.87 -10.00
CA ASN A 60 9.03 -27.17 -9.42
C ASN A 60 9.53 -28.16 -10.49
N SER A 61 8.90 -28.24 -11.67
CA SER A 61 9.30 -29.15 -12.75
C SER A 61 10.64 -28.78 -13.39
N ARG A 62 11.00 -27.50 -13.38
CA ARG A 62 12.35 -27.00 -13.76
C ARG A 62 13.38 -27.11 -12.63
N GLY A 63 13.06 -27.83 -11.55
CA GLY A 63 13.95 -28.08 -10.40
C GLY A 63 14.21 -26.85 -9.54
N ARG A 64 13.40 -25.79 -9.66
CA ARG A 64 13.61 -24.54 -8.94
C ARG A 64 12.72 -24.47 -7.72
N ARG A 65 13.36 -24.20 -6.58
CA ARG A 65 12.69 -24.06 -5.28
C ARG A 65 12.72 -22.60 -4.84
N PRO A 66 11.69 -22.14 -4.11
CA PRO A 66 11.68 -20.83 -3.48
C PRO A 66 12.96 -20.60 -2.65
N ARG A 67 13.62 -19.47 -2.86
CA ARG A 67 14.88 -19.11 -2.20
C ARG A 67 14.58 -18.44 -0.86
N LYS A 68 14.78 -19.19 0.23
CA LYS A 68 14.63 -18.67 1.61
C LYS A 68 15.48 -17.42 1.87
N SER A 69 16.68 -17.35 1.30
CA SER A 69 17.58 -16.18 1.44
C SER A 69 17.04 -14.91 0.80
N LEU A 70 16.10 -15.02 -0.13
CA LEU A 70 15.42 -13.88 -0.77
C LEU A 70 14.03 -13.61 -0.16
N GLY A 71 13.63 -14.36 0.87
CA GLY A 71 12.33 -14.19 1.52
C GLY A 71 11.13 -14.51 0.61
N GLN A 72 11.31 -15.38 -0.40
CA GLN A 72 10.27 -15.70 -1.38
C GLN A 72 9.10 -16.46 -0.74
N HIS A 73 7.95 -15.78 -0.64
CA HIS A 73 6.65 -16.32 -0.24
C HIS A 73 5.60 -15.87 -1.28
N TYR A 74 5.14 -16.81 -2.11
CA TYR A 74 4.21 -16.50 -3.20
C TYR A 74 2.77 -16.58 -2.74
N MET A 75 1.98 -15.54 -3.02
CA MET A 75 0.53 -15.51 -2.74
C MET A 75 -0.21 -16.58 -3.54
N LEU A 76 -0.93 -17.48 -2.86
CA LEU A 76 -1.74 -18.57 -3.43
C LEU A 76 -3.18 -18.13 -3.75
N ASN A 77 -3.64 -16.99 -3.23
CA ASN A 77 -5.03 -16.56 -3.31
C ASN A 77 -5.17 -15.26 -4.12
N ALA A 78 -5.81 -15.34 -5.28
CA ALA A 78 -6.03 -14.21 -6.18
C ALA A 78 -6.95 -13.13 -5.57
N GLU A 79 -7.95 -13.52 -4.77
CA GLU A 79 -8.86 -12.57 -4.12
C GLU A 79 -8.11 -11.61 -3.19
N ILE A 80 -7.01 -12.06 -2.57
CA ILE A 80 -6.18 -11.21 -1.71
C ILE A 80 -5.40 -10.18 -2.55
N ASN A 81 -4.93 -10.56 -3.74
CA ASN A 81 -4.30 -9.60 -4.66
C ASN A 81 -5.33 -8.56 -5.13
N GLU A 82 -6.56 -8.98 -5.45
CA GLU A 82 -7.67 -8.07 -5.79
C GLU A 82 -7.96 -7.09 -4.64
N GLN A 83 -8.03 -7.58 -3.40
CA GLN A 83 -8.21 -6.72 -2.22
C GLN A 83 -7.03 -5.77 -1.99
N LEU A 84 -5.79 -6.19 -2.31
CA LEU A 84 -4.59 -5.35 -2.22
C LEU A 84 -4.67 -4.19 -3.23
N VAL A 85 -5.01 -4.49 -4.47
CA VAL A 85 -5.19 -3.52 -5.56
C VAL A 85 -6.37 -2.57 -5.26
N ALA A 86 -7.48 -3.10 -4.75
CA ALA A 86 -8.62 -2.30 -4.32
C ALA A 86 -8.27 -1.36 -3.14
N SER A 87 -7.44 -1.81 -2.20
CA SER A 87 -7.00 -0.97 -1.06
C SER A 87 -6.17 0.24 -1.50
N ALA A 88 -5.47 0.13 -2.63
CA ALA A 88 -4.73 1.22 -3.27
C ALA A 88 -5.61 2.08 -4.21
N ASN A 89 -6.90 1.75 -4.34
CA ASN A 89 -7.83 2.38 -5.27
C ASN A 89 -7.22 2.52 -6.67
N VAL A 90 -6.59 1.46 -7.19
CA VAL A 90 -5.95 1.51 -8.52
C VAL A 90 -7.02 1.72 -9.58
N GLU A 91 -6.80 2.69 -10.45
CA GLU A 91 -7.67 3.03 -11.57
C GLU A 91 -6.93 2.83 -12.91
N GLU A 92 -7.70 2.77 -13.99
CA GLU A 92 -7.17 2.69 -15.36
C GLU A 92 -6.20 3.85 -15.64
N GLY A 93 -4.99 3.52 -16.08
CA GLY A 93 -3.94 4.48 -16.41
C GLY A 93 -3.04 4.90 -15.24
N ASP A 94 -3.30 4.41 -14.02
CA ASP A 94 -2.38 4.64 -12.89
C ASP A 94 -1.00 4.03 -13.16
N LEU A 95 0.05 4.78 -12.81
CA LEU A 95 1.40 4.23 -12.72
C LEU A 95 1.60 3.56 -11.35
N VAL A 96 1.88 2.26 -11.34
CA VAL A 96 2.07 1.48 -10.11
C VAL A 96 3.47 0.90 -10.07
N LEU A 97 4.18 1.14 -8.96
CA LEU A 97 5.40 0.43 -8.61
C LEU A 97 5.05 -0.86 -7.87
N GLU A 98 5.54 -1.99 -8.37
CA GLU A 98 5.51 -3.29 -7.70
C GLU A 98 6.93 -3.70 -7.29
N ILE A 99 7.11 -4.18 -6.05
CA ILE A 99 8.40 -4.63 -5.53
C ILE A 99 8.34 -6.13 -5.30
N GLY A 100 9.17 -6.87 -6.03
CA GLY A 100 9.19 -8.34 -5.97
C GLY A 100 7.96 -8.98 -6.60
N PRO A 101 7.73 -8.82 -7.92
CA PRO A 101 6.58 -9.42 -8.61
C PRO A 101 6.59 -10.96 -8.53
N GLY A 102 7.75 -11.59 -8.35
CA GLY A 102 7.87 -13.04 -8.21
C GLY A 102 7.32 -13.78 -9.43
N THR A 103 6.21 -14.47 -9.26
CA THR A 103 5.51 -15.20 -10.34
C THR A 103 4.60 -14.31 -11.20
N GLY A 104 4.39 -13.06 -10.79
CA GLY A 104 3.52 -12.09 -11.45
C GLY A 104 2.03 -12.21 -11.11
N SER A 105 1.66 -12.86 -10.00
CA SER A 105 0.24 -12.99 -9.63
C SER A 105 -0.38 -11.64 -9.24
N LEU A 106 0.34 -10.80 -8.48
CA LEU A 106 -0.13 -9.45 -8.19
C LEU A 106 -0.04 -8.55 -9.43
N THR A 107 1.05 -8.66 -10.18
CA THR A 107 1.22 -7.98 -11.49
C THR A 107 0.02 -8.19 -12.41
N ASN A 108 -0.49 -9.43 -12.52
CA ASN A 108 -1.64 -9.75 -13.37
C ASN A 108 -2.87 -8.94 -12.96
N VAL A 109 -3.19 -8.91 -11.67
CA VAL A 109 -4.35 -8.17 -11.14
C VAL A 109 -4.19 -6.65 -11.32
N LEU A 110 -2.97 -6.12 -11.17
CA LEU A 110 -2.67 -4.71 -11.43
C LEU A 110 -2.92 -4.33 -12.90
N ILE A 111 -2.44 -5.15 -13.84
CA ILE A 111 -2.63 -4.94 -15.28
C ILE A 111 -4.12 -5.07 -15.66
N ASP A 112 -4.82 -6.05 -15.09
CA ASP A 112 -6.27 -6.24 -15.31
C ASP A 112 -7.10 -5.08 -14.75
N ALA A 113 -6.66 -4.44 -13.66
CA ALA A 113 -7.23 -3.20 -13.14
C ALA A 113 -6.90 -1.96 -14.00
N GLY A 114 -6.05 -2.12 -15.01
CA GLY A 114 -5.73 -1.06 -15.95
C GLY A 114 -4.45 -0.29 -15.67
N ALA A 115 -3.67 -0.70 -14.66
CA ALA A 115 -2.44 -0.01 -14.30
C ALA A 115 -1.34 -0.20 -15.34
N ILE A 116 -0.44 0.79 -15.39
CA ILE A 116 0.88 0.68 -16.00
C ILE A 116 1.85 0.34 -14.86
N VAL A 117 2.47 -0.84 -14.93
CA VAL A 117 3.24 -1.41 -13.84
C VAL A 117 4.74 -1.33 -14.13
N LEU A 118 5.48 -0.69 -13.22
CA LEU A 118 6.93 -0.82 -13.09
C LEU A 118 7.25 -1.78 -11.96
N ALA A 119 7.82 -2.93 -12.27
CA ALA A 119 8.24 -3.91 -11.29
C ALA A 119 9.75 -3.89 -11.06
N ILE A 120 10.18 -4.02 -9.79
CA ILE A 120 11.58 -4.22 -9.42
C ILE A 120 11.75 -5.64 -8.88
N GLU A 121 12.54 -6.47 -9.57
CA GLU A 121 12.76 -7.87 -9.22
C GLU A 121 14.25 -8.18 -9.07
N LYS A 122 14.64 -8.66 -7.88
CA LYS A 122 16.04 -8.97 -7.58
C LYS A 122 16.47 -10.32 -8.14
N ASP A 123 15.56 -11.29 -8.21
CA ASP A 123 15.83 -12.61 -8.77
C ASP A 123 15.78 -12.55 -10.30
N ALA A 124 16.94 -12.65 -10.95
CA ALA A 124 17.10 -12.64 -12.40
C ALA A 124 16.15 -13.60 -13.13
N HIS A 125 15.84 -14.73 -12.51
CA HIS A 125 14.95 -15.71 -13.09
C HIS A 125 13.48 -15.32 -12.99
N MET A 126 13.06 -14.74 -11.87
CA MET A 126 11.70 -14.22 -11.73
C MET A 126 11.50 -13.03 -12.67
N ALA A 127 12.51 -12.15 -12.77
CA ALA A 127 12.49 -11.04 -13.70
C ALA A 127 12.33 -11.51 -15.16
N ALA A 128 13.05 -12.57 -15.56
CA ALA A 128 12.90 -13.17 -16.88
C ALA A 128 11.51 -13.80 -17.08
N LEU A 129 10.99 -14.50 -16.07
CA LEU A 129 9.68 -15.14 -16.12
C LEU A 129 8.55 -14.12 -16.32
N VAL A 130 8.50 -13.07 -15.51
CA VAL A 130 7.44 -12.05 -15.64
C VAL A 130 7.60 -11.24 -16.92
N ARG A 131 8.83 -11.02 -17.38
CA ARG A 131 9.08 -10.38 -18.69
C ARG A 131 8.51 -11.19 -19.85
N GLU A 132 8.70 -12.51 -19.85
CA GLU A 132 8.14 -13.41 -20.85
C GLU A 132 6.61 -13.47 -20.73
N ARG A 133 6.10 -13.65 -19.50
CA ARG A 133 4.67 -13.78 -19.21
C ARG A 133 3.85 -12.56 -19.67
N PHE A 134 4.42 -11.36 -19.55
CA PHE A 134 3.77 -10.10 -19.90
C PHE A 134 4.38 -9.44 -21.15
N ALA A 135 5.03 -10.21 -22.03
CA ALA A 135 5.66 -9.68 -23.24
C ALA A 135 4.66 -9.06 -24.23
N ASP A 136 3.42 -9.54 -24.24
CA ASP A 136 2.38 -9.10 -25.16
C ASP A 136 1.65 -7.81 -24.70
N THR A 137 2.01 -7.24 -23.55
CA THR A 137 1.44 -5.99 -23.04
C THR A 137 2.48 -4.88 -22.97
N ASN A 138 2.07 -3.67 -23.35
CA ASN A 138 2.88 -2.46 -23.19
C ASN A 138 2.73 -1.81 -21.80
N ARG A 139 1.88 -2.37 -20.93
CA ARG A 139 1.61 -1.86 -19.59
C ARG A 139 2.53 -2.43 -18.51
N PHE A 140 3.54 -3.21 -18.88
CA PHE A 140 4.44 -3.83 -17.93
C PHE A 140 5.91 -3.60 -18.27
N LYS A 141 6.68 -3.20 -17.27
CA LYS A 141 8.14 -3.11 -17.35
C LYS A 141 8.74 -3.70 -16.08
N VAL A 142 9.71 -4.59 -16.22
CA VAL A 142 10.47 -5.15 -15.09
C VAL A 142 11.95 -4.78 -15.16
N LEU A 143 12.45 -4.21 -14.07
CA LEU A 143 13.87 -3.94 -13.84
C LEU A 143 14.45 -5.03 -12.95
N GLN A 144 15.54 -5.64 -13.41
CA GLN A 144 16.25 -6.66 -12.65
C GLN A 144 17.27 -6.01 -11.69
N GLU A 145 16.79 -5.47 -10.58
CA GLU A 145 17.59 -4.74 -9.61
C GLU A 145 17.25 -5.13 -8.16
N ASP A 146 18.17 -4.87 -7.24
CA ASP A 146 17.90 -4.95 -5.81
C ASP A 146 17.22 -3.65 -5.37
N PHE A 147 15.96 -3.72 -4.95
CA PHE A 147 15.19 -2.53 -4.55
C PHE A 147 15.95 -1.65 -3.54
N ILE A 148 16.62 -2.27 -2.57
CA ILE A 148 17.37 -1.56 -1.52
C ILE A 148 18.55 -0.77 -2.06
N LYS A 149 19.08 -1.17 -3.23
CA LYS A 149 20.25 -0.53 -3.87
C LYS A 149 19.87 0.29 -5.10
N CYS A 150 18.64 0.18 -5.59
CA CYS A 150 18.20 0.85 -6.80
C CYS A 150 17.95 2.34 -6.55
N HIS A 151 18.17 3.15 -7.58
CA HIS A 151 17.81 4.57 -7.57
C HIS A 151 16.35 4.73 -8.00
N ILE A 152 15.43 4.20 -7.19
CA ILE A 152 14.01 4.11 -7.55
C ILE A 152 13.42 5.47 -7.96
N ARG A 153 13.84 6.55 -7.31
CA ARG A 153 13.44 7.92 -7.66
C ARG A 153 13.72 8.24 -9.13
N SER A 154 14.92 7.95 -9.61
CA SER A 154 15.32 8.23 -11.00
C SER A 154 14.51 7.40 -11.99
N HIS A 155 14.27 6.13 -11.69
CA HIS A 155 13.45 5.25 -12.53
C HIS A 155 12.01 5.75 -12.62
N MET A 156 11.42 6.17 -11.50
CA MET A 156 10.06 6.70 -11.45
C MET A 156 9.91 8.01 -12.21
N LEU A 157 10.85 8.96 -12.04
CA LEU A 157 10.83 10.23 -12.75
C LEU A 157 10.94 10.01 -14.27
N SER A 158 11.86 9.16 -14.71
CA SER A 158 12.00 8.82 -16.13
C SER A 158 10.72 8.18 -16.70
N MET A 159 10.04 7.35 -15.92
CA MET A 159 8.79 6.72 -16.34
C MET A 159 7.65 7.74 -16.43
N LEU A 160 7.49 8.61 -15.41
CA LEU A 160 6.50 9.70 -15.41
C LEU A 160 6.70 10.65 -16.58
N GLU A 161 7.95 11.04 -16.88
CA GLU A 161 8.29 11.87 -18.05
C GLU A 161 7.90 11.20 -19.38
N SER A 162 8.15 9.89 -19.49
CA SER A 162 7.83 9.13 -20.71
C SER A 162 6.32 8.98 -20.98
N MET A 163 5.48 9.12 -19.94
CA MET A 163 4.03 9.02 -20.05
C MET A 163 3.37 10.33 -20.54
N GLY A 164 4.14 11.39 -20.79
CA GLY A 164 3.66 12.67 -21.31
C GLY A 164 3.01 13.56 -20.24
N SER A 165 2.33 14.63 -20.66
CA SER A 165 1.62 15.56 -19.76
C SER A 165 0.45 14.82 -19.10
N LEU A 166 0.74 14.19 -17.97
CA LEU A 166 -0.21 13.52 -17.10
C LEU A 166 -1.39 14.46 -16.85
N SER A 167 -2.61 13.94 -16.96
CA SER A 167 -3.78 14.66 -16.45
C SER A 167 -3.53 15.01 -14.98
N GLU A 168 -4.16 16.07 -14.43
CA GLU A 168 -4.00 16.39 -13.00
C GLU A 168 -4.29 15.20 -12.06
N LYS A 169 -5.09 14.23 -12.52
CA LYS A 169 -5.39 12.98 -11.81
C LYS A 169 -4.20 11.99 -11.73
N THR A 170 -3.29 11.99 -12.70
CA THR A 170 -2.18 11.01 -12.79
C THR A 170 -0.84 11.58 -12.30
N ARG A 171 -0.87 12.67 -11.53
CA ARG A 171 0.33 13.38 -11.08
C ARG A 171 1.26 12.53 -10.20
N TYR A 172 0.70 11.58 -9.46
CA TYR A 172 1.44 10.74 -8.54
C TYR A 172 1.25 9.27 -8.90
N ALA A 173 2.33 8.50 -8.78
CA ALA A 173 2.28 7.05 -8.86
C ALA A 173 1.75 6.44 -7.55
N LYS A 174 1.47 5.15 -7.58
CA LYS A 174 1.14 4.34 -6.39
C LYS A 174 2.17 3.24 -6.21
N VAL A 175 2.26 2.68 -5.02
CA VAL A 175 3.03 1.46 -4.76
C VAL A 175 2.06 0.38 -4.29
N VAL A 176 2.10 -0.79 -4.90
CA VAL A 176 1.32 -1.96 -4.46
C VAL A 176 2.23 -3.18 -4.51
N ALA A 177 2.55 -3.76 -3.35
CA ALA A 177 3.54 -4.83 -3.30
C ALA A 177 3.34 -5.86 -2.18
N ASN A 178 3.56 -7.13 -2.53
CA ASN A 178 3.80 -8.21 -1.58
C ASN A 178 5.32 -8.35 -1.37
N ILE A 179 5.88 -7.58 -0.44
CA ILE A 179 7.33 -7.49 -0.28
C ILE A 179 7.91 -8.64 0.57
N PRO A 180 9.16 -9.05 0.32
CA PRO A 180 9.87 -9.94 1.24
C PRO A 180 9.98 -9.32 2.64
N PHE A 181 9.62 -10.09 3.68
CA PHE A 181 9.53 -9.58 5.05
C PHE A 181 10.85 -9.09 5.64
N ASN A 182 11.98 -9.58 5.14
CA ASN A 182 13.31 -9.21 5.62
C ASN A 182 13.76 -7.80 5.19
N ILE A 183 13.06 -7.18 4.23
CA ILE A 183 13.42 -5.85 3.70
C ILE A 183 12.37 -4.78 4.04
N SER A 184 11.31 -5.11 4.78
CA SER A 184 10.18 -4.20 4.99
C SER A 184 10.57 -2.83 5.56
N THR A 185 11.49 -2.79 6.53
CA THR A 185 11.92 -1.53 7.13
C THR A 185 12.67 -0.65 6.13
N ASP A 186 13.53 -1.23 5.30
CA ASP A 186 14.31 -0.48 4.32
C ASP A 186 13.42 0.02 3.18
N VAL A 187 12.46 -0.79 2.73
CA VAL A 187 11.43 -0.40 1.76
C VAL A 187 10.64 0.81 2.26
N ILE A 188 10.14 0.76 3.51
CA ILE A 188 9.40 1.86 4.13
C ILE A 188 10.27 3.11 4.21
N LYS A 189 11.53 2.99 4.67
CA LYS A 189 12.44 4.13 4.80
C LYS A 189 12.78 4.79 3.47
N GLN A 190 12.84 4.03 2.39
CA GLN A 190 13.15 4.55 1.06
C GLN A 190 11.92 5.22 0.42
N LEU A 191 10.73 4.63 0.58
CA LEU A 191 9.53 5.08 -0.12
C LEU A 191 8.76 6.20 0.58
N LEU A 192 8.59 6.17 1.91
CA LEU A 192 7.73 7.15 2.58
C LEU A 192 8.14 8.62 2.35
N PRO A 193 9.44 8.98 2.30
CA PRO A 193 9.86 10.35 1.99
C PRO A 193 9.54 10.82 0.56
N MET A 194 9.10 9.93 -0.33
CA MET A 194 8.85 10.21 -1.74
C MET A 194 7.39 10.63 -2.01
N GLY A 195 6.78 11.40 -1.11
CA GLY A 195 5.42 11.94 -1.26
C GLY A 195 5.25 12.84 -2.49
N ASP A 196 6.35 13.35 -3.03
CA ASP A 196 6.36 14.11 -4.28
C ASP A 196 6.23 13.23 -5.54
N ILE A 197 6.40 11.91 -5.41
CA ILE A 197 6.28 10.93 -6.50
C ILE A 197 5.09 10.00 -6.27
N PHE A 198 4.85 9.56 -5.04
CA PHE A 198 3.79 8.63 -4.70
C PHE A 198 2.70 9.28 -3.86
N SER A 199 1.43 9.00 -4.17
CA SER A 199 0.31 9.43 -3.33
C SER A 199 0.01 8.43 -2.23
N GLU A 200 0.11 7.13 -2.56
CA GLU A 200 -0.27 6.03 -1.69
C GLU A 200 0.67 4.84 -1.87
N ILE A 201 0.93 4.15 -0.77
CA ILE A 201 1.72 2.92 -0.72
C ILE A 201 0.91 1.86 0.02
N VAL A 202 0.63 0.75 -0.65
CA VAL A 202 -0.04 -0.42 -0.07
C VAL A 202 0.94 -1.59 -0.07
N LEU A 203 1.30 -2.05 1.13
CA LEU A 203 2.25 -3.14 1.32
C LEU A 203 1.59 -4.28 2.09
N LEU A 204 1.91 -5.51 1.69
CA LEU A 204 1.70 -6.68 2.52
C LEU A 204 2.93 -6.90 3.39
N LEU A 205 2.75 -6.80 4.71
CA LEU A 205 3.80 -6.88 5.73
C LEU A 205 3.52 -8.04 6.70
N GLN A 206 4.48 -8.42 7.54
CA GLN A 206 4.18 -9.28 8.69
C GLN A 206 3.17 -8.60 9.61
N ASP A 207 2.21 -9.37 10.14
CA ASP A 207 1.12 -8.85 10.96
C ASP A 207 1.63 -8.06 12.19
N GLU A 208 2.60 -8.60 12.93
CA GLU A 208 3.23 -7.90 14.06
C GLU A 208 3.91 -6.58 13.64
N THR A 209 4.56 -6.58 12.47
CA THR A 209 5.18 -5.36 11.94
C THR A 209 4.12 -4.33 11.55
N ALA A 210 3.02 -4.76 10.93
CA ALA A 210 1.91 -3.90 10.57
C ALA A 210 1.27 -3.25 11.81
N LEU A 211 0.89 -4.06 12.81
CA LEU A 211 0.34 -3.59 14.08
C LEU A 211 1.28 -2.59 14.76
N ARG A 212 2.58 -2.91 14.80
CA ARG A 212 3.58 -2.01 15.38
C ARG A 212 3.66 -0.68 14.65
N LEU A 213 3.52 -0.64 13.33
CA LEU A 213 3.64 0.60 12.55
C LEU A 213 2.38 1.48 12.65
N VAL A 214 1.20 0.86 12.68
CA VAL A 214 -0.10 1.54 12.61
C VAL A 214 -0.67 1.82 14.01
N GLU A 215 -0.67 0.83 14.90
CA GLU A 215 -1.46 0.84 16.14
C GLU A 215 -0.61 1.11 17.40
N SER A 216 0.65 1.50 17.25
CA SER A 216 1.51 1.74 18.40
C SER A 216 1.01 2.90 19.25
N SER A 217 0.53 2.58 20.45
CA SER A 217 0.23 3.58 21.47
C SER A 217 1.52 4.22 22.01
N LEU A 218 1.48 5.53 22.22
CA LEU A 218 2.54 6.24 22.94
C LEU A 218 2.76 5.59 24.32
N ARG A 219 4.00 5.64 24.82
CA ARG A 219 4.40 5.12 26.16
C ARG A 219 4.36 3.59 26.29
N THR A 220 4.35 2.86 25.17
CA THR A 220 4.53 1.40 25.16
C THR A 220 5.94 1.02 24.71
N SER A 221 6.39 -0.20 25.04
CA SER A 221 7.69 -0.73 24.56
C SER A 221 7.76 -0.90 23.04
N GLU A 222 6.59 -0.95 22.39
CA GLU A 222 6.46 -1.14 20.95
C GLU A 222 6.65 0.16 20.16
N TYR A 223 6.48 1.32 20.79
CA TYR A 223 6.71 2.61 20.15
C TYR A 223 8.21 2.85 19.95
N ARG A 224 8.62 2.96 18.69
CA ARG A 224 10.01 3.05 18.25
C ARG A 224 10.19 4.25 17.33
N LEU A 225 11.45 4.55 17.02
CA LEU A 225 11.80 5.61 16.07
C LEU A 225 11.07 5.49 14.73
N ILE A 226 10.84 4.26 14.24
CA ILE A 226 10.15 4.01 12.98
C ILE A 226 8.70 4.55 13.01
N ASN A 227 8.05 4.60 14.17
CA ASN A 227 6.70 5.14 14.29
C ASN A 227 6.68 6.65 14.05
N ILE A 228 7.66 7.38 14.59
CA ILE A 228 7.82 8.81 14.31
C ILE A 228 8.11 9.02 12.83
N PHE A 229 8.98 8.19 12.24
CA PHE A 229 9.31 8.26 10.81
C PHE A 229 8.07 8.05 9.93
N VAL A 230 7.29 7.00 10.19
CA VAL A 230 6.06 6.70 9.44
C VAL A 230 5.05 7.83 9.55
N ASN A 231 4.75 8.28 10.78
CA ASN A 231 3.76 9.33 11.02
C ASN A 231 4.18 10.71 10.48
N PHE A 232 5.49 10.98 10.40
CA PHE A 232 6.00 12.22 9.82
C PHE A 232 5.70 12.31 8.32
N TYR A 233 5.87 11.20 7.59
CA TYR A 233 5.74 11.18 6.13
C TYR A 233 4.38 10.70 5.62
N SER A 234 3.58 10.06 6.47
CA SER A 234 2.35 9.39 6.02
C SER A 234 1.31 9.29 7.13
N ASP A 235 0.09 8.94 6.71
CA ASP A 235 -0.97 8.45 7.59
C ASP A 235 -1.14 6.94 7.36
N PRO A 236 -0.62 6.09 8.27
CA PRO A 236 -0.69 4.65 8.14
C PRO A 236 -2.07 4.10 8.54
N GLU A 237 -2.57 3.11 7.82
CA GLU A 237 -3.87 2.46 8.04
C GLU A 237 -3.72 0.93 7.89
N TYR A 238 -4.12 0.18 8.91
CA TYR A 238 -4.20 -1.27 8.86
C TYR A 238 -5.50 -1.65 8.14
N LYS A 239 -5.41 -2.31 6.98
CA LYS A 239 -6.60 -2.63 6.17
C LYS A 239 -7.21 -3.95 6.59
N PHE A 240 -6.44 -5.04 6.54
CA PHE A 240 -6.91 -6.36 6.93
C PHE A 240 -5.76 -7.34 7.13
N LYS A 241 -6.04 -8.39 7.90
CA LYS A 241 -5.11 -9.50 8.16
C LYS A 241 -5.17 -10.54 7.04
N VAL A 242 -4.01 -11.10 6.70
CA VAL A 242 -3.87 -12.18 5.72
C VAL A 242 -3.27 -13.42 6.40
N PRO A 243 -4.04 -14.53 6.53
CA PRO A 243 -3.53 -15.77 7.10
C PRO A 243 -2.34 -16.33 6.30
N ARG A 244 -1.31 -16.80 7.01
CA ARG A 244 -0.10 -17.38 6.40
C ARG A 244 -0.36 -18.57 5.47
N SER A 245 -1.49 -19.25 5.62
CA SER A 245 -1.91 -20.36 4.74
C SER A 245 -2.16 -19.93 3.29
N ASN A 246 -2.27 -18.63 3.02
CA ASN A 246 -2.38 -18.08 1.67
C ASN A 246 -1.02 -17.95 0.95
N PHE A 247 0.08 -18.47 1.50
CA PHE A 247 1.39 -18.36 0.87
C PHE A 247 2.08 -19.70 0.65
N PHE A 248 2.91 -19.78 -0.39
CA PHE A 248 3.83 -20.89 -0.63
C PHE A 248 5.27 -20.40 -0.90
N PRO A 249 6.29 -20.90 -0.17
CA PRO A 249 6.17 -21.69 1.05
C PRO A 249 5.43 -20.90 2.13
N GLN A 250 4.77 -21.59 3.04
CA GLN A 250 4.07 -20.93 4.13
C GLN A 250 5.09 -20.23 5.07
N PRO A 251 4.93 -18.93 5.36
CA PRO A 251 5.76 -18.22 6.33
C PRO A 251 5.43 -18.66 7.76
N ASN A 252 6.31 -18.30 8.70
CA ASN A 252 6.11 -18.65 10.11
C ASN A 252 5.01 -17.82 10.79
N VAL A 253 4.75 -16.62 10.28
CA VAL A 253 3.83 -15.62 10.84
C VAL A 253 2.77 -15.24 9.82
N ASP A 254 1.64 -14.75 10.31
CA ASP A 254 0.63 -14.13 9.45
C ASP A 254 1.14 -12.80 8.87
N ALA A 255 0.44 -12.35 7.84
CA ALA A 255 0.67 -11.08 7.20
C ALA A 255 -0.52 -10.13 7.39
N ALA A 256 -0.35 -8.88 6.98
CA ALA A 256 -1.37 -7.87 6.98
C ALA A 256 -1.13 -6.86 5.84
N VAL A 257 -2.23 -6.33 5.32
CA VAL A 257 -2.20 -5.23 4.35
C VAL A 257 -2.22 -3.91 5.09
N VAL A 258 -1.22 -3.07 4.79
CA VAL A 258 -1.10 -1.73 5.36
C VAL A 258 -1.07 -0.73 4.22
N LYS A 259 -1.90 0.31 4.34
CA LYS A 259 -1.90 1.47 3.47
C LYS A 259 -1.18 2.62 4.16
N PHE A 260 -0.31 3.32 3.44
CA PHE A 260 0.31 4.57 3.85
C PHE A 260 -0.12 5.64 2.85
N LYS A 261 -0.95 6.58 3.29
CA LYS A 261 -1.24 7.78 2.51
C LYS A 261 -0.10 8.77 2.70
N LEU A 262 0.62 9.11 1.65
CA LEU A 262 1.79 9.99 1.78
C LEU A 262 1.38 11.46 1.91
N LYS A 263 2.09 12.17 2.78
CA LYS A 263 1.95 13.61 2.99
C LYS A 263 2.76 14.36 1.95
N GLN A 264 2.27 15.51 1.50
CA GLN A 264 3.09 16.43 0.73
C GLN A 264 4.01 17.21 1.68
N ALA A 265 5.09 17.79 1.17
CA ALA A 265 6.07 18.51 1.99
C ALA A 265 5.45 19.67 2.79
N VAL A 266 4.37 20.28 2.28
CA VAL A 266 3.60 21.33 2.96
C VAL A 266 2.82 20.83 4.19
N ASP A 267 2.49 19.53 4.22
CA ASP A 267 1.72 18.90 5.29
C ASP A 267 2.62 18.27 6.37
N TYR A 268 3.95 18.33 6.20
CA TYR A 268 4.89 17.82 7.20
C TYR A 268 4.81 18.65 8.49
N PRO A 269 5.03 18.04 9.67
CA PRO A 269 5.17 18.77 10.91
C PRO A 269 6.21 19.90 10.77
N ALA A 270 5.89 21.09 11.28
CA ALA A 270 6.76 22.25 11.19
C ALA A 270 8.08 21.99 11.95
N VAL A 271 9.17 21.82 11.21
CA VAL A 271 10.52 21.59 11.74
C VAL A 271 11.53 22.44 10.98
N SER A 272 12.63 22.83 11.63
CA SER A 272 13.68 23.66 11.02
C SER A 272 14.34 22.99 9.82
N SER A 273 14.63 21.69 9.93
CA SER A 273 14.92 20.83 8.79
C SER A 273 14.60 19.38 9.14
N THR A 274 14.17 18.62 8.14
CA THR A 274 13.89 17.18 8.28
C THR A 274 15.13 16.40 8.74
N LYS A 275 16.32 16.76 8.23
CA LYS A 275 17.59 16.13 8.61
C LYS A 275 17.91 16.36 10.09
N SER A 276 17.85 17.60 10.56
CA SER A 276 18.12 17.93 11.97
C SER A 276 17.09 17.29 12.90
N PHE A 277 15.81 17.30 12.50
CA PHE A 277 14.74 16.65 13.26
C PHE A 277 15.00 15.15 13.45
N PHE A 278 15.25 14.40 12.38
CA PHE A 278 15.52 12.97 12.51
C PHE A 278 16.86 12.67 13.20
N SER A 279 17.86 13.55 13.08
CA SER A 279 19.09 13.44 13.88
C SER A 279 18.79 13.52 15.38
N MET A 280 17.97 14.50 15.80
CA MET A 280 17.51 14.65 17.18
C MET A 280 16.68 13.44 17.64
N VAL A 281 15.74 12.97 16.82
CA VAL A 281 14.92 11.79 17.14
C VAL A 281 15.80 10.54 17.29
N ASN A 282 16.78 10.32 16.40
CA ASN A 282 17.74 9.22 16.55
C ASN A 282 18.47 9.29 17.90
N SER A 283 18.99 10.47 18.26
CA SER A 283 19.65 10.69 19.54
C SER A 283 18.72 10.39 20.73
N ALA A 284 17.47 10.83 20.68
CA ALA A 284 16.48 10.58 21.74
C ALA A 284 16.24 9.08 21.99
N PHE A 285 16.24 8.26 20.93
CA PHE A 285 16.01 6.82 21.01
C PHE A 285 17.30 5.99 21.21
N ASN A 286 18.49 6.61 21.19
CA ASN A 286 19.80 5.92 21.27
C ASN A 286 20.20 5.46 22.70
N GLY A 287 19.22 5.28 23.59
CA GLY A 287 19.47 4.85 24.96
C GLY A 287 18.19 4.57 25.72
N LYS A 288 17.66 3.34 25.61
CA LYS A 288 16.37 2.92 26.20
C LYS A 288 16.22 3.16 27.71
N ARG A 289 17.32 3.37 28.43
CA ARG A 289 17.37 3.56 29.90
C ARG A 289 17.97 4.91 30.29
N LYS A 290 18.23 5.81 29.33
CA LYS A 290 18.80 7.14 29.58
C LYS A 290 17.67 8.17 29.53
N MET A 291 17.72 9.11 30.47
CA MET A 291 16.83 10.28 30.44
C MET A 291 17.03 11.06 29.15
N LEU A 292 15.95 11.65 28.61
CA LEU A 292 15.99 12.38 27.34
C LEU A 292 17.03 13.50 27.33
N ARG A 293 17.15 14.25 28.44
CA ARG A 293 18.15 15.31 28.62
C ARG A 293 19.59 14.82 28.43
N LYS A 294 19.89 13.59 28.84
CA LYS A 294 21.24 12.99 28.68
C LYS A 294 21.46 12.52 27.25
N SER A 295 20.40 12.08 26.58
CA SER A 295 20.46 11.67 25.17
C SER A 295 20.65 12.87 24.23
N LEU A 296 20.14 14.06 24.59
CA LEU A 296 20.16 15.26 23.74
C LEU A 296 21.22 16.31 24.10
N GLN A 297 22.03 16.10 25.14
CA GLN A 297 23.00 17.07 25.65
C GLN A 297 24.10 17.53 24.66
N HIS A 298 24.24 16.84 23.51
CA HIS A 298 25.18 17.21 22.44
C HIS A 298 24.54 18.11 21.37
N ILE A 299 23.23 18.33 21.44
CA ILE A 299 22.44 19.15 20.51
C ILE A 299 22.04 20.47 21.18
N CYS A 300 21.53 20.39 22.41
CA CYS A 300 21.08 21.54 23.19
C CYS A 300 21.61 21.44 24.63
N THR A 301 21.66 22.58 25.32
CA THR A 301 21.98 22.61 26.75
C THR A 301 20.86 21.96 27.58
N PRO A 302 21.16 21.42 28.78
CA PRO A 302 20.13 20.87 29.65
C PRO A 302 19.00 21.85 29.99
N VAL A 303 19.31 23.14 30.14
CA VAL A 303 18.33 24.19 30.46
C VAL A 303 17.31 24.36 29.32
N GLU A 304 17.78 24.47 28.08
CA GLU A 304 16.91 24.59 26.90
C GLU A 304 15.99 23.36 26.75
N ILE A 305 16.49 22.16 27.07
CA ILE A 305 15.69 20.93 27.01
C ILE A 305 14.60 20.94 28.09
N GLU A 306 14.92 21.36 29.31
CA GLU A 306 13.96 21.41 30.42
C GLU A 306 12.88 22.47 30.16
N GLU A 307 13.25 23.65 29.66
CA GLU A 307 12.30 24.68 29.22
C GLU A 307 11.39 24.19 28.09
N ALA A 308 11.97 23.54 27.06
CA ALA A 308 11.19 22.99 25.96
C ALA A 308 10.19 21.91 26.42
N LEU A 309 10.58 21.04 27.36
CA LEU A 309 9.69 20.03 27.95
C LEU A 309 8.56 20.66 28.75
N GLN A 310 8.86 21.69 29.56
CA GLN A 310 7.85 22.42 30.32
C GLN A 310 6.83 23.10 29.39
N ASN A 311 7.29 23.73 28.31
CA ASN A 311 6.44 24.40 27.34
C ASN A 311 5.43 23.46 26.64
N VAL A 312 5.77 22.17 26.49
CA VAL A 312 4.88 21.16 25.92
C VAL A 312 4.10 20.36 26.99
N GLY A 313 4.14 20.79 28.26
CA GLY A 313 3.43 20.16 29.36
C GLY A 313 4.04 18.83 29.85
N CYS A 314 5.31 18.57 29.52
CA CYS A 314 6.05 17.41 30.01
C CYS A 314 6.85 17.77 31.27
N LEU A 315 6.77 16.93 32.30
CA LEU A 315 7.61 17.07 33.50
C LEU A 315 9.08 16.80 33.15
N ALA A 316 9.96 17.76 33.44
CA ALA A 316 11.42 17.67 33.23
C ALA A 316 12.07 16.45 33.92
N THR A 317 11.42 15.91 34.94
CA THR A 317 11.94 14.85 35.82
C THR A 317 11.45 13.43 35.47
N GLY A 318 10.71 13.25 34.37
CA GLY A 318 9.93 12.03 34.17
C GLY A 318 10.05 11.32 32.82
N PHE A 319 11.20 11.34 32.12
CA PHE A 319 11.51 10.43 31.00
C PHE A 319 13.01 10.21 30.81
#